data_AF-A0A2H5WYP9-F1
#
_entry.id   AF-A0A2H5WYP9-F1
#
_cell.length_a   1.000
_cell.length_b   1.000
_cell.length_c   1.000
_cell.angle_alpha   90.00
_cell.angle_beta   90.00
_cell.angle_gamma   90.00
#
_symmetry.space_group_name_H-M   'P 1'
#
loop_
_entity.id
_entity.type
_entity.pdbx_description
1 polymer ?
#
loop_
_entity_poly.entity_id
_entity_poly.type
_entity_poly.pdbx_seq_one_letter_code
_entity_poly.pdbx_strand_id
1 'polypeptide(L)'
;MLRREFWCWLSVGALVVISGALFVPLAAQARLNRDDLCLTRIRTLAHAMIAYSQDYDDRMPFAFGRTSDGNWLWGFAHAVPYDWRSDSVALHPAYAMAWANTILPYLPERSVETPSRFGLLLCPSIQPQRLQGVNYAAAPASPRCRVLHL
;
A
#
# COMPACT_ATOMS: atom_id res chain seq x y z
N MET A 1 -59.80 14.40 -3.47
CA MET A 1 -58.72 14.06 -2.53
C MET A 1 -57.39 13.71 -3.22
N LEU A 2 -57.37 13.05 -4.40
CA LEU A 2 -56.13 12.69 -5.13
C LEU A 2 -55.15 13.85 -5.45
N ARG A 3 -55.64 15.10 -5.59
CA ARG A 3 -54.79 16.22 -6.02
C ARG A 3 -53.77 16.66 -4.97
N ARG A 4 -54.01 16.42 -3.67
CA ARG A 4 -53.06 16.81 -2.60
C ARG A 4 -51.93 15.80 -2.43
N GLU A 5 -52.25 14.53 -2.58
CA GLU A 5 -51.27 13.44 -2.49
C GLU A 5 -50.27 13.50 -3.64
N PHE A 6 -50.74 13.79 -4.86
CA PHE A 6 -49.88 13.91 -6.04
C PHE A 6 -48.83 15.03 -5.92
N TRP A 7 -49.17 16.16 -5.27
CA TRP A 7 -48.24 17.26 -5.04
C TRP A 7 -47.17 16.94 -3.97
N CYS A 8 -47.49 16.14 -2.95
CA CYS A 8 -46.49 15.66 -1.99
C CYS A 8 -45.48 14.74 -2.67
N TRP A 9 -45.95 13.79 -3.49
CA TRP A 9 -45.07 12.88 -4.22
C TRP A 9 -44.14 13.59 -5.21
N LEU A 10 -44.64 14.59 -5.95
CA LEU A 10 -43.82 15.42 -6.84
C LEU A 10 -42.74 16.21 -6.08
N SER A 11 -43.09 16.79 -4.94
CA SER A 11 -42.16 17.59 -4.14
C SER A 11 -41.02 16.73 -3.57
N VAL A 12 -41.35 15.54 -3.05
CA VAL A 12 -40.36 14.59 -2.54
C VAL A 12 -39.48 14.05 -3.67
N GLY A 13 -40.08 13.69 -4.82
CA GLY A 13 -39.34 13.23 -5.99
C GLY A 13 -38.36 14.28 -6.52
N ALA A 14 -38.79 15.55 -6.59
CA ALA A 14 -37.94 16.67 -7.00
C ALA A 14 -36.73 16.83 -6.05
N LEU A 15 -36.94 16.72 -4.74
CA LEU A 15 -35.87 16.81 -3.75
C LEU A 15 -34.83 15.67 -3.91
N VAL A 16 -35.30 14.44 -4.13
CA VAL A 16 -34.42 13.27 -4.37
C VAL A 16 -33.62 13.44 -5.66
N VAL A 17 -34.22 13.97 -6.72
CA VAL A 17 -33.52 14.19 -7.99
C VAL A 17 -32.46 15.29 -7.86
N ILE A 18 -32.79 16.42 -7.22
CA ILE A 18 -31.83 17.52 -7.02
C ILE A 18 -30.68 17.08 -6.11
N SER A 19 -30.98 16.38 -5.02
CA SER A 19 -29.93 15.86 -4.13
C SER A 19 -29.03 14.86 -4.84
N GLY A 20 -29.58 13.86 -5.53
CA GLY A 20 -28.79 12.90 -6.32
C GLY A 20 -27.92 13.58 -7.39
N ALA A 21 -28.46 14.58 -8.08
CA ALA A 21 -27.72 15.34 -9.10
C ALA A 21 -26.51 16.11 -8.55
N LEU A 22 -26.57 16.55 -7.28
CA LEU A 22 -25.46 17.24 -6.62
C LEU A 22 -24.41 16.27 -6.06
N PHE A 23 -24.85 15.14 -5.47
CA PHE A 23 -23.95 14.20 -4.79
C PHE A 23 -23.20 13.25 -5.74
N VAL A 24 -23.80 12.87 -6.87
CA VAL A 24 -23.16 11.99 -7.86
C VAL A 24 -21.88 12.58 -8.48
N PRO A 25 -21.82 13.85 -8.92
CA PRO A 25 -20.58 14.41 -9.48
C PRO A 25 -19.48 14.55 -8.42
N LEU A 26 -19.83 14.86 -7.18
CA LEU A 26 -18.88 14.88 -6.05
C LEU A 26 -18.28 13.50 -5.81
N ALA A 27 -19.10 12.44 -5.84
CA ALA A 27 -18.63 11.07 -5.69
C ALA A 27 -17.75 10.60 -6.86
N ALA A 28 -17.99 11.10 -8.08
CA ALA A 28 -17.14 10.84 -9.23
C ALA A 28 -15.77 11.53 -9.12
N GLN A 29 -15.74 12.76 -8.60
CA GLN A 29 -14.50 13.51 -8.34
C GLN A 29 -13.69 12.95 -7.16
N ALA A 30 -14.34 12.26 -6.22
CA ALA A 30 -13.68 11.63 -5.07
C ALA A 30 -12.83 10.40 -5.43
N ARG A 31 -12.84 9.95 -6.70
CA ARG A 31 -11.88 8.94 -7.16
C ARG A 31 -10.50 9.60 -7.24
N LEU A 32 -9.69 9.34 -6.23
CA LEU A 32 -8.31 9.80 -6.15
C LEU A 32 -7.54 9.40 -7.41
N ASN A 33 -6.83 10.36 -8.00
CA ASN A 33 -5.92 10.08 -9.10
C ASN A 33 -4.78 9.19 -8.60
N ARG A 34 -4.11 8.46 -9.52
CA ARG A 34 -2.97 7.60 -9.13
C ARG A 34 -1.88 8.37 -8.39
N ASP A 35 -1.71 9.65 -8.69
CA ASP A 35 -0.77 10.53 -8.03
C ASP A 35 -1.19 10.84 -6.58
N ASP A 36 -2.48 11.11 -6.36
CA ASP A 36 -3.02 11.34 -5.00
C ASP A 36 -2.93 10.09 -4.13
N LEU A 37 -3.13 8.92 -4.75
CA LEU A 37 -2.91 7.63 -4.10
C LEU A 37 -1.45 7.43 -3.72
N CYS A 38 -0.53 7.77 -4.61
CA CYS A 38 0.90 7.71 -4.31
C CYS A 38 1.26 8.65 -3.15
N LEU A 39 0.78 9.90 -3.16
CA LEU A 39 0.99 10.85 -2.07
C LEU A 39 0.47 10.32 -0.72
N THR A 40 -0.70 9.68 -0.73
CA THR A 40 -1.27 9.08 0.49
C THR A 40 -0.43 7.92 1.02
N ARG A 41 0.11 7.08 0.13
CA ARG A 41 1.02 5.99 0.50
C ARG A 41 2.34 6.52 1.04
N ILE A 42 2.91 7.56 0.44
CA ILE A 42 4.14 8.20 0.92
C ILE A 42 3.92 8.77 2.33
N ARG A 43 2.79 9.43 2.60
CA ARG A 43 2.45 9.90 3.95
C ARG A 43 2.36 8.75 4.95
N THR A 44 1.72 7.65 4.57
CA THR A 44 1.65 6.44 5.40
C THR A 44 3.04 5.88 5.69
N LEU A 45 3.93 5.89 4.70
CA LEU A 45 5.32 5.47 4.85
C LEU A 45 6.09 6.38 5.82
N ALA A 46 5.92 7.69 5.70
CA ALA A 46 6.53 8.66 6.58
C ALA A 46 6.07 8.47 8.03
N HIS A 47 4.78 8.22 8.25
CA HIS A 47 4.27 7.87 9.58
C HIS A 47 4.89 6.58 10.14
N ALA A 48 5.06 5.55 9.30
CA ALA A 48 5.72 4.31 9.72
C ALA A 48 7.19 4.52 10.09
N MET A 49 7.92 5.38 9.37
CA MET A 49 9.31 5.74 9.70
C MET A 49 9.40 6.54 11.00
N ILE A 50 8.46 7.45 11.25
CA ILE A 50 8.40 8.20 12.52
C ILE A 50 8.10 7.25 13.68
N ALA A 51 7.12 6.34 13.52
CA ALA A 51 6.80 5.34 14.53
C ALA A 51 8.02 4.45 14.84
N TYR A 52 8.76 4.03 13.81
CA TYR A 52 10.04 3.34 14.01
C TYR A 52 11.01 4.18 14.84
N SER A 53 11.20 5.47 14.51
CA SER A 53 12.16 6.30 15.26
C SER A 53 11.80 6.45 16.74
N GLN A 54 10.50 6.45 17.08
CA GLN A 54 10.04 6.51 18.47
C GLN A 54 10.43 5.27 19.27
N ASP A 55 10.44 4.10 18.64
CA ASP A 55 10.79 2.83 19.29
C ASP A 55 12.31 2.58 19.37
N TYR A 56 13.11 3.31 18.58
CA TYR A 56 14.56 3.10 18.43
C TYR A 56 15.43 4.32 18.77
N ASP A 57 15.11 5.04 19.86
CA ASP A 57 15.90 6.19 20.35
C ASP A 57 16.14 7.27 19.28
N ASP A 58 15.09 7.66 18.56
CA ASP A 58 15.12 8.62 17.45
C ASP A 58 16.05 8.23 16.29
N ARG A 59 16.42 6.94 16.18
CA ARG A 59 17.20 6.43 15.06
C ARG A 59 16.30 6.11 13.89
N MET A 60 16.68 6.60 12.72
CA MET A 60 16.02 6.25 11.46
C MET A 60 16.37 4.82 11.03
N PRO A 61 15.47 4.14 10.30
CA PRO A 61 15.74 2.80 9.79
C PRO A 61 16.90 2.81 8.79
N PHE A 62 17.68 1.74 8.75
CA PHE A 62 18.83 1.64 7.85
C PHE A 62 18.40 1.61 6.39
N ALA A 63 18.98 2.47 5.55
CA ALA A 63 18.69 2.50 4.11
C ALA A 63 19.03 1.18 3.39
N PHE A 64 20.03 0.45 3.89
CA PHE A 64 20.49 -0.82 3.33
C PHE A 64 21.02 -1.74 4.44
N GLY A 65 21.01 -3.03 4.15
CA GLY A 65 21.49 -4.07 5.04
C GLY A 65 22.99 -4.34 4.94
N ARG A 66 23.46 -5.12 5.91
CA ARG A 66 24.83 -5.63 5.99
C ARG A 66 24.82 -7.16 5.95
N THR A 67 25.71 -7.78 5.19
CA THR A 67 25.86 -9.25 5.18
C THR A 67 26.50 -9.74 6.46
N SER A 68 26.44 -11.06 6.72
CA SER A 68 27.16 -11.71 7.83
C SER A 68 28.65 -11.44 7.82
N ASP A 69 29.23 -11.31 6.62
CA ASP A 69 30.66 -11.05 6.41
C ASP A 69 31.03 -9.58 6.62
N GLY A 70 30.06 -8.73 6.95
CA GLY A 70 30.27 -7.33 7.26
C GLY A 70 30.25 -6.38 6.06
N ASN A 71 29.86 -6.85 4.86
CA ASN A 71 29.75 -6.01 3.66
C ASN A 71 28.41 -5.28 3.60
N TRP A 72 28.43 -4.00 3.23
CA TRP A 72 27.22 -3.20 3.04
C TRP A 72 26.64 -3.37 1.63
N LEU A 73 25.33 -3.64 1.53
CA LEU A 73 24.65 -3.89 0.26
C LEU A 73 24.05 -2.64 -0.39
N TRP A 74 24.72 -1.49 -0.29
CA TRP A 74 24.21 -0.20 -0.78
C TRP A 74 23.84 -0.18 -2.27
N GLY A 75 24.51 -1.00 -3.09
CA GLY A 75 24.30 -1.09 -4.54
C GLY A 75 23.38 -2.23 -5.00
N PHE A 76 22.71 -2.93 -4.08
CA PHE A 76 21.92 -4.12 -4.39
C PHE A 76 20.43 -3.93 -4.07
N ALA A 77 19.57 -4.57 -4.86
CA ALA A 77 18.14 -4.59 -4.61
C ALA A 77 17.83 -5.49 -3.41
N HIS A 78 17.27 -4.91 -2.35
CA HIS A 78 16.89 -5.63 -1.15
C HIS A 78 15.53 -6.31 -1.31
N ALA A 79 15.46 -7.55 -0.89
CA ALA A 79 14.26 -8.36 -0.98
C ALA A 79 13.20 -7.91 0.06
N VAL A 80 11.95 -7.74 -0.35
CA VAL A 80 10.82 -7.46 0.55
C VAL A 80 9.64 -8.37 0.18
N PRO A 81 9.15 -9.24 1.07
CA PRO A 81 9.68 -9.56 2.41
C PRO A 81 11.09 -10.17 2.36
N TYR A 82 11.88 -10.07 3.42
CA TYR A 82 13.31 -10.44 3.44
C TYR A 82 13.62 -11.86 2.95
N ASP A 83 12.66 -12.78 3.07
CA ASP A 83 12.74 -14.20 2.74
C ASP A 83 12.10 -14.57 1.38
N TRP A 84 11.60 -13.60 0.60
CA TRP A 84 10.91 -13.89 -0.67
C TRP A 84 11.80 -14.54 -1.74
N ARG A 85 13.13 -14.49 -1.56
CA ARG A 85 14.09 -15.10 -2.47
C ARG A 85 14.76 -16.30 -1.82
N SER A 86 14.48 -17.49 -2.37
CA SER A 86 15.07 -18.75 -1.93
C SER A 86 16.51 -18.95 -2.43
N ASP A 87 16.90 -18.27 -3.51
CA ASP A 87 18.24 -18.33 -4.10
C ASP A 87 19.31 -17.51 -3.34
N SER A 88 18.89 -16.66 -2.38
CA SER A 88 19.76 -15.68 -1.71
C SER A 88 19.66 -15.73 -0.19
N VAL A 89 19.60 -16.94 0.38
CA VAL A 89 19.53 -17.18 1.83
C VAL A 89 20.65 -16.50 2.61
N ALA A 90 21.88 -16.49 2.07
CA ALA A 90 23.01 -15.80 2.70
C ALA A 90 22.81 -14.27 2.84
N LEU A 91 21.91 -13.69 2.03
CA LEU A 91 21.60 -12.26 2.05
C LEU A 91 20.37 -11.93 2.90
N HIS A 92 19.63 -12.93 3.41
CA HIS A 92 18.45 -12.72 4.26
C HIS A 92 18.72 -11.81 5.46
N PRO A 93 19.84 -11.93 6.21
CA PRO A 93 20.14 -11.01 7.31
C PRO A 93 20.26 -9.56 6.84
N ALA A 94 20.87 -9.33 5.67
CA ALA A 94 20.98 -8.00 5.10
C ALA A 94 19.60 -7.48 4.67
N TYR A 95 18.81 -8.30 3.99
CA TYR A 95 17.45 -7.89 3.58
C TYR A 95 16.55 -7.56 4.76
N ALA A 96 16.63 -8.32 5.86
CA ALA A 96 15.84 -8.07 7.07
C ALA A 96 16.12 -6.70 7.70
N MET A 97 17.36 -6.21 7.62
CA MET A 97 17.76 -4.90 8.16
C MET A 97 17.41 -3.71 7.27
N ALA A 98 17.04 -3.94 6.00
CA ALA A 98 16.70 -2.85 5.10
C ALA A 98 15.42 -2.14 5.56
N TRP A 99 15.38 -0.81 5.37
CA TRP A 99 14.30 0.05 5.84
C TRP A 99 12.92 -0.51 5.53
N ALA A 100 12.71 -0.99 4.30
CA ALA A 100 11.44 -1.48 3.82
C ALA A 100 10.93 -2.71 4.59
N ASN A 101 11.81 -3.56 5.11
CA ASN A 101 11.43 -4.69 5.96
C ASN A 101 11.24 -4.26 7.42
N THR A 102 12.11 -3.38 7.93
CA THR A 102 12.06 -2.92 9.32
C THR A 102 10.80 -2.13 9.65
N ILE A 103 10.21 -1.43 8.67
CA ILE A 103 8.98 -0.65 8.88
C ILE A 103 7.69 -1.46 8.68
N LEU A 104 7.75 -2.71 8.19
CA LEU A 104 6.57 -3.56 7.95
C LEU A 104 5.64 -3.75 9.16
N PRO A 105 6.14 -3.79 10.42
CA PRO A 105 5.28 -3.89 11.59
C PRO A 105 4.43 -2.63 11.83
N TYR A 106 4.90 -1.46 11.38
CA TYR A 106 4.23 -0.16 11.56
C TYR A 106 3.29 0.19 10.42
N LEU A 107 3.30 -0.59 9.34
CA LEU A 107 2.37 -0.43 8.22
C LEU A 107 1.05 -1.15 8.50
N PRO A 108 -0.09 -0.57 8.10
CA PRO A 108 -1.37 -1.25 8.22
C PRO A 108 -1.39 -2.50 7.34
N GLU A 109 -2.01 -3.57 7.85
CA GLU A 109 -2.04 -4.87 7.18
C GLU A 109 -2.72 -4.81 5.82
N ARG A 110 -3.76 -3.98 5.71
CA ARG A 110 -4.54 -3.74 4.50
C ARG A 110 -4.87 -2.26 4.36
N SER A 111 -5.06 -1.82 3.13
CA SER A 111 -5.72 -0.56 2.82
C SER A 111 -6.88 -0.81 1.86
N VAL A 112 -7.73 0.20 1.67
CA VAL A 112 -8.89 0.11 0.74
C VAL A 112 -8.44 -0.29 -0.67
N GLU A 113 -7.24 0.13 -1.08
CA GLU A 113 -6.70 -0.16 -2.42
C GLU A 113 -5.76 -1.35 -2.47
N THR A 114 -5.23 -1.80 -1.34
CA THR A 114 -4.13 -2.77 -1.32
C THR A 114 -4.45 -3.95 -0.41
N PRO A 115 -4.45 -5.18 -0.95
CA PRO A 115 -4.80 -6.39 -0.18
C PRO A 115 -3.69 -6.81 0.79
N SER A 116 -2.48 -6.22 0.70
CA SER A 116 -1.35 -6.54 1.57
C SER A 116 -0.54 -5.30 1.93
N ARG A 117 0.06 -5.30 3.12
CA ARG A 117 1.00 -4.26 3.56
C ARG A 117 2.15 -4.00 2.59
N PHE A 118 2.58 -5.02 1.85
CA PHE A 118 3.66 -4.90 0.87
C PHE A 118 3.30 -4.00 -0.29
N GLY A 119 2.04 -3.99 -0.74
CA GLY A 119 1.64 -3.11 -1.84
C GLY A 119 1.58 -1.63 -1.45
N LEU A 120 1.62 -1.30 -0.15
CA LEU A 120 1.76 0.09 0.32
C LEU A 120 3.15 0.66 0.06
N LEU A 121 4.16 -0.20 -0.12
CA LEU A 121 5.52 0.19 -0.49
C LEU A 121 5.61 0.62 -1.97
N LEU A 122 4.58 0.32 -2.77
CA LEU A 122 4.54 0.69 -4.18
C LEU A 122 3.57 1.83 -4.41
N CYS A 123 4.00 2.81 -5.19
CA CYS A 123 3.10 3.80 -5.77
C CYS A 123 2.47 3.26 -7.06
N PRO A 124 1.15 3.43 -7.27
CA PRO A 124 0.49 2.98 -8.50
C PRO A 124 0.86 3.84 -9.73
N SER A 125 1.56 4.96 -9.52
CA SER A 125 2.07 5.82 -10.58
C SER A 125 3.32 5.24 -11.28
N ILE A 126 4.03 4.29 -10.65
CA ILE A 126 5.23 3.66 -11.25
C ILE A 126 4.91 2.27 -11.81
N GLN A 127 5.48 1.94 -12.97
CA GLN A 127 5.38 0.58 -13.51
C GLN A 127 6.30 -0.37 -12.74
N PRO A 128 5.84 -1.59 -12.38
CA PRO A 128 6.68 -2.57 -11.71
C PRO A 128 7.76 -3.07 -12.67
N GLN A 129 9.03 -2.83 -12.35
CA GLN A 129 10.16 -3.32 -13.12
C GLN A 129 10.62 -4.67 -12.58
N ARG A 130 10.87 -5.64 -13.47
CA ARG A 130 11.54 -6.88 -13.11
C ARG A 130 13.04 -6.63 -13.02
N LEU A 131 13.61 -7.04 -11.88
CA LEU A 131 15.05 -7.12 -11.67
C LEU A 131 15.64 -8.22 -12.55
N GLN A 132 16.76 -7.92 -13.21
CA GLN A 132 17.52 -8.87 -14.04
C GLN A 132 18.26 -9.87 -13.15
N GLY A 133 18.42 -11.11 -13.63
CA GLY A 133 19.16 -12.17 -12.92
C GLY A 133 18.43 -12.79 -11.72
N VAL A 134 17.14 -12.50 -11.52
CA VAL A 134 16.32 -13.02 -10.41
C VAL A 134 15.41 -14.14 -10.92
N ASN A 135 15.41 -15.28 -10.24
CA ASN A 135 14.51 -16.39 -10.57
C ASN A 135 13.13 -16.22 -9.92
N TYR A 136 12.18 -15.64 -10.67
CA TYR A 136 10.80 -15.45 -10.21
C TYR A 136 9.98 -16.75 -10.12
N ALA A 137 10.48 -17.88 -10.62
CA ALA A 137 9.80 -19.17 -10.53
C ALA A 137 10.05 -19.87 -9.17
N ALA A 138 11.05 -19.44 -8.40
CA ALA A 138 11.46 -20.06 -7.14
C ALA A 138 10.81 -19.44 -5.89
N ALA A 139 9.72 -18.68 -6.05
CA ALA A 139 9.13 -17.88 -4.98
C ALA A 139 8.57 -18.76 -3.83
N PRO A 140 8.97 -18.51 -2.56
CA PRO A 140 8.14 -18.88 -1.43
C PRO A 140 6.85 -18.04 -1.45
N ALA A 141 5.79 -18.59 -0.87
CA ALA A 141 4.42 -18.12 -1.00
C ALA A 141 4.32 -16.60 -0.82
N SER A 142 3.92 -15.89 -1.87
CA SER A 142 3.29 -14.58 -1.67
C SER A 142 2.20 -14.76 -0.60
N PRO A 143 1.99 -13.80 0.32
CA PRO A 143 0.83 -13.84 1.19
C PRO A 143 -0.35 -13.91 0.24
N ARG A 144 -0.99 -15.07 0.22
CA ARG A 144 -1.98 -15.42 -0.79
C ARG A 144 -2.98 -14.28 -0.83
N CYS A 145 -3.12 -13.63 -1.98
CA CYS A 145 -4.43 -13.12 -2.36
C CYS A 145 -5.34 -14.35 -2.45
N ARG A 146 -5.83 -14.82 -1.30
CA ARG A 146 -7.02 -15.66 -1.25
C ARG A 146 -8.13 -14.69 -1.64
N VAL A 147 -8.43 -14.64 -2.92
CA VAL A 147 -9.69 -14.11 -3.41
C VAL A 147 -10.75 -14.88 -2.62
N LEU A 148 -11.34 -14.22 -1.63
CA LEU A 148 -12.54 -14.71 -0.97
C LEU A 148 -13.62 -14.64 -2.06
N HIS A 149 -13.76 -15.74 -2.80
CA HIS A 149 -15.02 -16.07 -3.43
C HIS A 149 -15.98 -16.39 -2.28
N LEU A 150 -16.70 -15.36 -1.83
CA LEU A 150 -18.00 -15.50 -1.19
C LEU A 150 -19.06 -15.49 -2.29
#